data_AF-A0A218QUY9-F1
#
_entry.id   AF-A0A218QUY9-F1
#
_cell.length_a   1.000
_cell.length_b   1.000
_cell.length_c   1.000
_cell.angle_alpha   90.00
_cell.angle_beta   90.00
_cell.angle_gamma   90.00
#
_symmetry.space_group_name_H-M   'P 1'
#
loop_
_entity.id
_entity.type
_entity.pdbx_description
1 polymer ?
#
loop_
_entity_poly.entity_id
_entity_poly.type
_entity_poly.pdbx_seq_one_letter_code
_entity_poly.pdbx_strand_id
1 'polypeptide(L)'
;MTEVKSQNKLYQVETNTAEQRYQTALSDAIAVYGYKFGVIYRIYCEETNFSYIGQTKDVYNANTGKTKGLSRIKIHYNALKKGCHPHLKLQAAWDSSKGKSIRHEILEVISRAEDEGEWIFRKKLLSAEKPWQEVYKHHEELAPARHYALKARELKQLKEAGIVNNATFVYFALKLKNPWCDRPIRVKPAEFAVEWNIPESSVYEAIAKLKSSELINIDQAEIIIRWQSDSQQANHSDNPELILENQNKFQDSRMDSDNPELILENQNKFQDSRMDSDNPELILENQNKFQDSGMDSELSENQASEPLPNKDSETPHTIHTYSDFIQTLSEGKRESFLEFGNKKAAELKNPPVQLPLKWIETHFEELRSQWQQQNSTNAPTHCGAGSSTNVHNFESWDASTHEGQYHTLMNLGLAKFCENTVSSRWYEWARAKHPERFIEVPD
;
A
#
# COMPACT_ATOMS: atom_id res chain seq x y z
N MET A 1 -7.77 5.31 45.20
CA MET A 1 -9.04 4.60 44.85
C MET A 1 -10.21 5.54 44.47
N THR A 2 -10.10 6.85 44.68
CA THR A 2 -11.16 7.84 44.41
C THR A 2 -11.20 8.32 42.95
N GLU A 3 -10.09 8.18 42.22
CA GLU A 3 -9.91 8.70 40.85
C GLU A 3 -10.57 7.84 39.76
N VAL A 4 -10.69 6.53 40.00
CA VAL A 4 -11.34 5.57 39.08
C VAL A 4 -12.86 5.76 39.01
N LYS A 5 -13.50 6.24 40.09
CA LYS A 5 -14.94 6.50 40.11
C LYS A 5 -15.34 7.76 39.33
N SER A 6 -14.44 8.74 39.22
CA SER A 6 -14.71 9.98 38.47
C SER A 6 -14.64 9.75 36.96
N GLN A 7 -13.65 8.97 36.48
CA GLN A 7 -13.54 8.61 35.06
C GLN A 7 -14.72 7.78 34.57
N ASN A 8 -15.22 6.82 35.36
CA ASN A 8 -16.38 6.00 34.98
C ASN A 8 -17.68 6.84 34.86
N LYS A 9 -17.79 7.93 35.63
CA LYS A 9 -18.95 8.83 35.58
C LYS A 9 -18.91 9.75 34.36
N LEU A 10 -17.73 10.23 33.98
CA LEU A 10 -17.52 11.02 32.75
C LEU A 10 -17.80 10.18 31.48
N TYR A 11 -17.33 8.91 31.47
CA TYR A 11 -17.60 7.95 30.39
C TYR A 11 -19.09 7.73 30.12
N GLN A 12 -19.91 7.63 31.17
CA GLN A 12 -21.35 7.41 31.01
C GLN A 12 -22.12 8.65 30.54
N VAL A 13 -21.61 9.85 30.79
CA VAL A 13 -22.26 11.11 30.39
C VAL A 13 -22.05 11.40 28.90
N GLU A 14 -20.85 11.17 28.36
CA GLU A 14 -20.59 11.36 26.92
C GLU A 14 -21.29 10.32 26.04
N THR A 15 -21.33 9.05 26.47
CA THR A 15 -22.10 8.01 25.74
C THR A 15 -23.58 8.34 25.70
N ASN A 16 -24.11 8.96 26.75
CA ASN A 16 -25.50 9.42 26.79
C ASN A 16 -25.79 10.50 25.73
N THR A 17 -24.81 11.36 25.44
CA THR A 17 -25.03 12.51 24.54
C THR A 17 -25.03 12.08 23.06
N ALA A 18 -24.12 11.19 22.67
CA ALA A 18 -24.09 10.64 21.31
C ALA A 18 -25.29 9.72 21.06
N GLU A 19 -25.65 8.88 22.04
CA GLU A 19 -26.83 8.02 21.96
C GLU A 19 -28.12 8.86 21.90
N GLN A 20 -28.23 9.97 22.65
CA GLN A 20 -29.37 10.89 22.56
C GLN A 20 -29.47 11.58 21.20
N ARG A 21 -28.37 12.05 20.61
CA ARG A 21 -28.37 12.64 19.26
C ARG A 21 -28.79 11.62 18.20
N TYR A 22 -28.29 10.38 18.32
CA TYR A 22 -28.70 9.27 17.48
C TYR A 22 -30.20 8.98 17.64
N GLN A 23 -30.71 8.86 18.87
CA GLN A 23 -32.13 8.61 19.14
C GLN A 23 -33.02 9.75 18.62
N THR A 24 -32.55 10.99 18.68
CA THR A 24 -33.25 12.16 18.14
C THR A 24 -33.31 12.10 16.62
N ALA A 25 -32.17 11.93 15.94
CA ALA A 25 -32.12 11.79 14.48
C ALA A 25 -32.94 10.59 13.99
N LEU A 26 -32.95 9.49 14.74
CA LEU A 26 -33.75 8.31 14.43
C LEU A 26 -35.25 8.59 14.63
N SER A 27 -35.61 9.31 15.70
CA SER A 27 -37.00 9.73 15.96
C SER A 27 -37.52 10.64 14.86
N ASP A 28 -36.71 11.60 14.41
CA ASP A 28 -37.05 12.51 13.31
C ASP A 28 -37.20 11.72 12.00
N ALA A 29 -36.29 10.79 11.73
CA ALA A 29 -36.38 9.90 10.59
C ALA A 29 -37.65 9.01 10.62
N ILE A 30 -38.01 8.46 11.78
CA ILE A 30 -39.23 7.66 11.96
C ILE A 30 -40.47 8.53 11.71
N ALA A 31 -40.47 9.77 12.19
CA ALA A 31 -41.57 10.70 11.99
C ALA A 31 -41.78 11.05 10.50
N VAL A 32 -40.70 11.14 9.71
CA VAL A 32 -40.74 11.51 8.30
C VAL A 32 -40.96 10.32 7.37
N TYR A 33 -40.31 9.18 7.64
CA TYR A 33 -40.22 8.03 6.71
C TYR A 33 -40.91 6.76 7.22
N GLY A 34 -41.51 6.79 8.40
CA GLY A 34 -42.13 5.62 9.02
C GLY A 34 -41.11 4.57 9.46
N TYR A 35 -41.50 3.29 9.41
CA TYR A 35 -40.77 2.20 10.09
C TYR A 35 -39.81 1.41 9.18
N LYS A 36 -39.69 1.79 7.91
CA LYS A 36 -38.87 1.10 6.91
C LYS A 36 -37.84 2.05 6.33
N PHE A 37 -36.69 2.13 6.99
CA PHE A 37 -35.56 2.92 6.51
C PHE A 37 -34.25 2.16 6.73
N GLY A 38 -33.22 2.64 6.06
CA GLY A 38 -31.84 2.20 6.18
C GLY A 38 -31.02 3.37 6.66
N VAL A 39 -29.92 3.09 7.33
CA VAL A 39 -29.07 4.12 7.91
C VAL A 39 -27.65 3.87 7.45
N ILE A 40 -27.01 4.92 6.95
CA ILE A 40 -25.57 4.98 6.78
C ILE A 40 -25.02 5.65 8.03
N TYR A 41 -24.04 5.01 8.64
CA TYR A 41 -23.41 5.48 9.86
C TYR A 41 -21.90 5.47 9.72
N ARG A 42 -21.26 6.28 10.56
CA ARG A 42 -19.81 6.32 10.73
C ARG A 42 -19.47 5.92 12.15
N ILE A 43 -18.47 5.06 12.31
CA ILE A 43 -17.77 4.81 13.58
C ILE A 43 -16.36 5.38 13.41
N TYR A 44 -15.96 6.31 14.26
CA TYR A 44 -14.69 7.00 14.10
C TYR A 44 -13.93 7.12 15.41
N CYS A 45 -12.62 7.28 15.30
CA CYS A 45 -11.72 7.54 16.42
C CYS A 45 -11.28 9.00 16.38
N GLU A 46 -11.59 9.79 17.41
CA GLU A 46 -11.23 11.21 17.50
C GLU A 46 -9.71 11.42 17.48
N GLU A 47 -8.93 10.51 18.10
CA GLU A 47 -7.47 10.64 18.21
C GLU A 47 -6.72 10.30 16.92
N THR A 48 -7.19 9.29 16.19
CA THR A 48 -6.51 8.83 14.98
C THR A 48 -7.13 9.39 13.70
N ASN A 49 -8.26 10.11 13.82
CA ASN A 49 -9.12 10.54 12.72
C ASN A 49 -9.62 9.38 11.82
N PHE A 50 -9.39 8.13 12.23
CA PHE A 50 -9.79 6.95 11.48
C PHE A 50 -11.31 6.84 11.47
N SER A 51 -11.88 6.51 10.31
CA SER A 51 -13.32 6.43 10.11
C SER A 51 -13.70 5.13 9.42
N TYR A 52 -14.66 4.43 9.99
CA TYR A 52 -15.31 3.27 9.39
C TYR A 52 -16.73 3.66 9.00
N ILE A 53 -17.07 3.47 7.73
CA ILE A 53 -18.42 3.69 7.21
C ILE A 53 -19.11 2.34 7.12
N GLY A 54 -20.36 2.30 7.54
CA GLY A 54 -21.18 1.11 7.42
C GLY A 54 -22.65 1.47 7.22
N GLN A 55 -23.42 0.45 6.89
CA GLN A 55 -24.84 0.57 6.66
C GLN A 55 -25.62 -0.50 7.43
N THR A 56 -26.82 -0.15 7.85
CA THR A 56 -27.72 -1.07 8.54
C THR A 56 -29.16 -0.87 8.09
N LYS A 57 -29.92 -1.96 8.14
CA LYS A 57 -31.36 -1.99 7.90
C LYS A 57 -32.04 -2.00 9.24
N ASP A 58 -32.23 -0.83 9.79
CA ASP A 58 -32.81 -0.70 11.11
C ASP A 58 -34.32 -0.70 10.97
N VAL A 59 -34.91 -1.86 11.27
CA VAL A 59 -36.36 -1.99 11.35
C VAL A 59 -36.79 -1.49 12.73
N TYR A 60 -37.40 -0.31 12.77
CA TYR A 60 -38.15 0.10 13.95
C TYR A 60 -39.40 -0.77 14.05
N ASN A 61 -39.59 -1.44 15.19
CA ASN A 61 -40.81 -2.19 15.40
C ASN A 61 -41.85 -1.29 16.06
N ALA A 62 -42.81 -0.82 15.26
CA ALA A 62 -43.94 0.01 15.67
C ALA A 62 -44.70 -0.57 16.87
N ASN A 63 -44.86 -1.89 16.91
CA ASN A 63 -45.68 -2.58 17.91
C ASN A 63 -44.99 -2.69 19.26
N THR A 64 -43.65 -2.63 19.31
CA THR A 64 -42.90 -2.74 20.57
C THR A 64 -42.32 -1.41 21.04
N GLY A 65 -42.42 -0.34 20.22
CA GLY A 65 -41.78 0.94 20.48
C GLY A 65 -40.25 0.86 20.61
N LYS A 66 -39.66 -0.28 20.22
CA LYS A 66 -38.23 -0.54 20.37
C LYS A 66 -37.55 -0.55 19.01
N THR A 67 -36.53 0.29 18.91
CA THR A 67 -35.54 0.25 17.84
C THR A 67 -34.74 -1.05 17.93
N LYS A 68 -34.89 -1.98 16.98
CA LYS A 68 -33.91 -3.07 16.80
C LYS A 68 -32.59 -2.55 16.18
N GLY A 69 -32.53 -1.26 15.83
CA GLY A 69 -31.53 -0.68 14.95
C GLY A 69 -30.11 -0.54 15.49
N LEU A 70 -29.96 -0.32 16.79
CA LEU A 70 -28.63 -0.33 17.42
C LEU A 70 -27.93 -1.69 17.31
N SER A 71 -28.57 -2.75 16.79
CA SER A 71 -27.96 -4.08 16.68
C SER A 71 -26.63 -4.03 15.92
N ARG A 72 -26.52 -3.37 14.76
CA ARG A 72 -25.30 -3.42 13.96
C ARG A 72 -24.15 -2.63 14.59
N ILE A 73 -24.41 -1.38 15.01
CA ILE A 73 -23.43 -0.55 15.73
C ILE A 73 -23.01 -1.26 17.03
N LYS A 74 -23.96 -1.79 17.80
CA LYS A 74 -23.66 -2.55 19.03
C LYS A 74 -22.88 -3.82 18.76
N ILE A 75 -23.13 -4.52 17.64
CA ILE A 75 -22.33 -5.66 17.19
C ILE A 75 -20.90 -5.21 16.94
N HIS A 76 -20.67 -4.08 16.27
CA HIS A 76 -19.33 -3.52 16.09
C HIS A 76 -18.64 -3.24 17.43
N TYR A 77 -19.27 -2.51 18.35
CA TYR A 77 -18.70 -2.25 19.68
C TYR A 77 -18.43 -3.52 20.49
N ASN A 78 -19.31 -4.53 20.40
CA ASN A 78 -19.10 -5.81 21.07
C ASN A 78 -17.93 -6.60 20.46
N ALA A 79 -17.79 -6.59 19.13
CA ALA A 79 -16.66 -7.22 18.46
C ALA A 79 -15.34 -6.50 18.76
N LEU A 80 -15.34 -5.17 18.82
CA LEU A 80 -14.19 -4.35 19.20
C LEU A 80 -13.75 -4.65 20.64
N LYS A 81 -14.69 -4.71 21.59
CA LYS A 81 -14.41 -5.10 22.99
C LYS A 81 -13.83 -6.50 23.12
N LYS A 82 -14.19 -7.41 22.21
CA LYS A 82 -13.70 -8.80 22.19
C LYS A 82 -12.38 -8.96 21.43
N GLY A 83 -11.88 -7.91 20.78
CA GLY A 83 -10.67 -8.00 19.95
C GLY A 83 -10.86 -8.81 18.66
N CYS A 84 -12.09 -8.97 18.18
CA CYS A 84 -12.42 -9.82 17.03
C CYS A 84 -13.17 -9.06 15.93
N HIS A 85 -13.00 -7.74 15.86
CA HIS A 85 -13.63 -6.94 14.82
C HIS A 85 -13.02 -7.24 13.43
N PRO A 86 -13.84 -7.47 12.39
CA PRO A 86 -13.33 -7.84 11.06
C PRO A 86 -12.50 -6.73 10.40
N HIS A 87 -12.76 -5.47 10.76
CA HIS A 87 -11.98 -4.33 10.26
C HIS A 87 -10.76 -4.07 11.17
N LEU A 88 -9.59 -4.60 10.79
CA LEU A 88 -8.35 -4.54 11.58
C LEU A 88 -7.93 -3.12 11.95
N LYS A 89 -8.06 -2.14 11.03
CA LYS A 89 -7.72 -0.74 11.32
C LYS A 89 -8.62 -0.13 12.41
N LEU A 90 -9.90 -0.49 12.43
CA LEU A 90 -10.83 -0.01 13.45
C LEU A 90 -10.52 -0.66 14.80
N GLN A 91 -10.15 -1.95 14.80
CA GLN A 91 -9.68 -2.65 15.99
C GLN A 91 -8.40 -2.00 16.54
N ALA A 92 -7.42 -1.70 15.68
CA ALA A 92 -6.19 -1.01 16.10
C ALA A 92 -6.46 0.38 16.68
N ALA A 93 -7.36 1.16 16.08
CA ALA A 93 -7.77 2.47 16.62
C ALA A 93 -8.50 2.33 17.97
N TRP A 94 -9.33 1.30 18.12
CA TRP A 94 -9.98 0.97 19.39
C TRP A 94 -8.95 0.59 20.46
N ASP A 95 -8.00 -0.30 20.15
CA ASP A 95 -7.00 -0.78 21.10
C ASP A 95 -6.05 0.35 21.53
N SER A 96 -5.62 1.19 20.59
CA SER A 96 -4.79 2.38 20.85
C SER A 96 -5.45 3.36 21.81
N SER A 97 -6.75 3.61 21.63
CA SER A 97 -7.51 4.51 22.49
C SER A 97 -8.12 3.80 23.71
N LYS A 98 -7.98 2.48 23.85
CA LYS A 98 -8.73 1.65 24.83
C LYS A 98 -10.25 1.88 24.74
N GLY A 99 -10.76 2.12 23.54
CA GLY A 99 -12.16 2.43 23.24
C GLY A 99 -12.63 3.82 23.72
N LYS A 100 -11.73 4.63 24.27
CA LYS A 100 -12.05 5.92 24.90
C LYS A 100 -12.52 6.98 23.92
N SER A 101 -11.95 6.93 22.73
CA SER A 101 -12.03 7.99 21.72
C SER A 101 -12.86 7.55 20.51
N ILE A 102 -13.56 6.42 20.64
CA ILE A 102 -14.39 5.84 19.59
C ILE A 102 -15.82 6.36 19.72
N ARG A 103 -16.28 7.06 18.68
CA ARG A 103 -17.62 7.64 18.55
C ARG A 103 -18.35 7.04 17.37
N HIS A 104 -19.64 7.31 17.28
CA HIS A 104 -20.44 7.00 16.10
C HIS A 104 -21.43 8.12 15.80
N GLU A 105 -21.81 8.26 14.54
CA GLU A 105 -22.82 9.21 14.06
C GLU A 105 -23.60 8.66 12.87
N ILE A 106 -24.81 9.16 12.66
CA ILE A 106 -25.61 8.88 11.46
C ILE A 106 -25.20 9.89 10.39
N LEU A 107 -24.86 9.39 9.21
CA LEU A 107 -24.53 10.22 8.06
C LEU A 107 -25.77 10.47 7.19
N GLU A 108 -26.55 9.42 6.94
CA GLU A 108 -27.69 9.49 6.04
C GLU A 108 -28.77 8.49 6.41
N VAL A 109 -30.03 8.87 6.21
CA VAL A 109 -31.18 8.00 6.36
C VAL A 109 -31.87 7.82 5.01
N ILE A 110 -32.06 6.56 4.63
CA ILE A 110 -32.58 6.18 3.32
C ILE A 110 -33.94 5.53 3.51
N SER A 111 -34.98 6.19 3.02
CA SER A 111 -36.34 5.65 3.02
C SER A 111 -36.47 4.49 2.04
N ARG A 112 -37.31 3.51 2.42
CA ARG A 112 -37.74 2.40 1.59
C ARG A 112 -39.18 2.62 1.14
N ALA A 113 -39.47 2.56 -0.16
CA ALA A 113 -40.85 2.65 -0.63
C ALA A 113 -41.65 1.38 -0.27
N GLU A 114 -42.99 1.49 -0.16
CA GLU A 114 -43.84 0.39 0.32
C GLU A 114 -43.79 -0.87 -0.57
N ASP A 115 -43.64 -0.65 -1.87
CA ASP A 115 -43.54 -1.63 -2.95
C ASP A 115 -42.08 -1.95 -3.35
N GLU A 116 -41.10 -1.29 -2.72
CA GLU A 116 -39.70 -1.48 -3.06
C GLU A 116 -39.19 -2.86 -2.60
N GLY A 117 -38.81 -3.67 -3.60
CA GLY A 117 -38.17 -4.96 -3.40
C GLY A 117 -36.89 -4.84 -2.55
N GLU A 118 -36.64 -5.85 -1.72
CA GLU A 118 -35.50 -5.88 -0.79
C GLU A 118 -34.14 -5.69 -1.49
N TRP A 119 -34.01 -6.23 -2.71
CA TRP A 119 -32.80 -6.10 -3.53
C TRP A 119 -32.58 -4.67 -4.04
N ILE A 120 -33.63 -3.98 -4.49
CA ILE A 120 -33.55 -2.59 -4.96
C ILE A 120 -33.12 -1.70 -3.80
N PHE A 121 -33.75 -1.91 -2.63
CA PHE A 121 -33.40 -1.17 -1.43
C PHE A 121 -31.96 -1.42 -0.96
N ARG A 122 -31.43 -2.66 -1.11
CA ARG A 122 -30.00 -2.94 -0.85
C ARG A 122 -29.09 -2.18 -1.81
N LYS A 123 -29.43 -2.14 -3.11
CA LYS A 123 -28.66 -1.37 -4.09
C LYS A 123 -28.65 0.12 -3.77
N LYS A 124 -29.79 0.69 -3.37
CA LYS A 124 -29.91 2.08 -2.95
C LYS A 124 -29.00 2.40 -1.76
N LEU A 125 -29.02 1.54 -0.75
CA LEU A 125 -28.14 1.62 0.42
C LEU A 125 -26.65 1.56 0.04
N LEU A 126 -26.24 0.56 -0.76
CA LEU A 126 -24.86 0.43 -1.23
C LEU A 126 -24.41 1.61 -2.09
N SER A 127 -25.30 2.13 -2.93
CA SER A 127 -25.01 3.29 -3.79
C SER A 127 -24.80 4.56 -2.98
N ALA A 128 -25.54 4.73 -1.89
CA ALA A 128 -25.41 5.87 -0.99
C ALA A 128 -24.21 5.71 -0.04
N GLU A 129 -23.78 4.48 0.30
CA GLU A 129 -22.59 4.24 1.14
C GLU A 129 -21.29 4.70 0.45
N LYS A 130 -21.18 4.51 -0.87
CA LYS A 130 -19.95 4.80 -1.64
C LYS A 130 -19.45 6.25 -1.52
N PRO A 131 -20.26 7.30 -1.75
CA PRO A 131 -19.80 8.68 -1.59
C PRO A 131 -19.24 8.97 -0.18
N TRP A 132 -19.87 8.42 0.86
CA TRP A 132 -19.40 8.58 2.23
C TRP A 132 -18.06 7.88 2.47
N GLN A 133 -17.88 6.69 1.90
CA GLN A 133 -16.57 6.01 1.93
C GLN A 133 -15.49 6.86 1.26
N GLU A 134 -15.76 7.49 0.12
CA GLU A 134 -14.79 8.35 -0.58
C GLU A 134 -14.44 9.61 0.22
N VAL A 135 -15.44 10.32 0.75
CA VAL A 135 -15.24 11.51 1.60
C VAL A 135 -14.31 11.19 2.76
N TYR A 136 -14.54 10.07 3.46
CA TYR A 136 -13.76 9.73 4.66
C TYR A 136 -12.49 8.93 4.38
N LYS A 137 -12.36 8.30 3.21
CA LYS A 137 -11.11 7.70 2.74
C LYS A 137 -10.08 8.78 2.43
N HIS A 138 -10.50 9.89 1.81
CA HIS A 138 -9.61 11.04 1.63
C HIS A 138 -9.18 11.67 2.96
N HIS A 139 -10.01 11.63 4.00
CA HIS A 139 -9.60 12.06 5.34
C HIS A 139 -8.61 11.09 6.04
N GLU A 140 -8.58 9.82 5.64
CA GLU A 140 -7.58 8.83 6.10
C GLU A 140 -6.23 9.04 5.39
N GLU A 141 -6.26 9.39 4.10
CA GLU A 141 -5.05 9.74 3.31
C GLU A 141 -4.51 11.14 3.63
N LEU A 142 -5.39 12.06 4.07
CA LEU A 142 -5.05 13.39 4.58
C LEU A 142 -4.81 13.40 6.09
N ALA A 143 -4.90 12.25 6.78
CA ALA A 143 -4.36 12.15 8.13
C ALA A 143 -2.90 12.57 8.03
N PRO A 144 -2.45 13.61 8.77
CA PRO A 144 -1.10 14.11 8.60
C PRO A 144 -0.20 12.92 8.80
N ALA A 145 0.58 12.58 7.77
CA ALA A 145 1.64 11.59 7.91
C ALA A 145 2.29 11.88 9.26
N ARG A 146 2.37 10.88 10.14
CA ARG A 146 2.97 11.06 11.45
C ARG A 146 4.45 11.30 11.21
N HIS A 147 4.80 12.53 10.84
CA HIS A 147 6.14 12.99 10.67
C HIS A 147 6.74 12.96 12.07
N TYR A 148 7.60 11.98 12.32
CA TYR A 148 8.44 12.05 13.49
C TYR A 148 9.36 13.25 13.27
N ALA A 149 9.04 14.37 13.92
CA ALA A 149 9.88 15.55 13.88
C ALA A 149 11.20 15.21 14.57
N LEU A 150 12.20 14.83 13.78
CA LEU A 150 13.54 14.51 14.25
C LEU A 150 14.04 15.69 15.11
N LYS A 151 14.34 15.47 16.38
CA LYS A 151 14.81 16.56 17.25
C LYS A 151 16.29 16.83 16.98
N ALA A 152 16.73 18.07 17.15
CA ALA A 152 18.15 18.44 17.00
C ALA A 152 19.09 17.57 17.86
N ARG A 153 18.66 17.17 19.07
CA ARG A 153 19.42 16.26 19.94
C ARG A 153 19.57 14.86 19.35
N GLU A 154 18.51 14.32 18.77
CA GLU A 154 18.50 12.98 18.16
C GLU A 154 19.38 12.97 16.91
N LEU A 155 19.31 14.01 16.09
CA LEU A 155 20.18 14.16 14.92
C LEU A 155 21.67 14.21 15.31
N LYS A 156 22.01 14.93 16.39
CA LYS A 156 23.39 14.95 16.93
C LYS A 156 23.84 13.56 17.40
N GLN A 157 22.97 12.81 18.09
CA GLN A 157 23.27 11.44 18.51
C GLN A 157 23.50 10.48 17.32
N LEU A 158 22.69 10.60 16.26
CA LEU A 158 22.88 9.80 15.04
C LEU A 158 24.23 10.09 14.37
N LYS A 159 24.70 11.34 14.44
CA LYS A 159 26.00 11.75 13.90
C LYS A 159 27.16 11.22 14.74
N GLU A 160 27.06 11.33 16.06
CA GLU A 160 28.04 10.77 17.00
C GLU A 160 28.15 9.24 16.88
N ALA A 161 27.03 8.56 16.61
CA ALA A 161 26.99 7.13 16.36
C ALA A 161 27.51 6.73 14.97
N GLY A 162 27.88 7.68 14.10
CA GLY A 162 28.35 7.42 12.74
C GLY A 162 27.29 6.87 11.78
N ILE A 163 26.01 6.90 12.17
CA ILE A 163 24.88 6.37 11.37
C ILE A 163 24.62 7.25 10.16
N VAL A 164 24.80 8.57 10.31
CA VAL A 164 24.59 9.55 9.23
C VAL A 164 25.91 10.17 8.79
N ASN A 165 26.11 10.26 7.46
CA ASN A 165 27.25 10.96 6.88
C ASN A 165 27.09 12.50 6.99
N ASN A 166 28.16 13.25 6.69
CA ASN A 166 28.15 14.71 6.83
C ASN A 166 27.11 15.40 5.92
N ALA A 167 26.90 14.91 4.70
CA ALA A 167 25.94 15.49 3.77
C ALA A 167 24.49 15.30 4.25
N THR A 168 24.14 14.08 4.68
CA THR A 168 22.83 13.74 5.25
C THR A 168 22.57 14.52 6.55
N PHE A 169 23.58 14.62 7.41
CA PHE A 169 23.48 15.39 8.65
C PHE A 169 23.21 16.87 8.39
N VAL A 170 23.97 17.50 7.48
CA VAL A 170 23.77 18.89 7.07
C VAL A 170 22.37 19.07 6.46
N TYR A 171 21.92 18.17 5.59
CA TYR A 171 20.59 18.23 5.00
C TYR A 171 19.47 18.23 6.05
N PHE A 172 19.52 17.32 7.03
CA PHE A 172 18.53 17.30 8.10
C PHE A 172 18.62 18.51 9.04
N ALA A 173 19.82 18.99 9.32
CA ALA A 173 20.01 20.22 10.10
C ALA A 173 19.40 21.44 9.40
N LEU A 174 19.52 21.53 8.07
CA LEU A 174 18.85 22.56 7.26
C LEU A 174 17.32 22.40 7.29
N LYS A 175 16.81 21.17 7.16
CA LYS A 175 15.37 20.89 7.33
C LYS A 175 14.85 21.21 8.74
N LEU A 176 15.68 21.15 9.78
CA LEU A 176 15.26 21.58 11.11
C LEU A 176 15.11 23.10 11.23
N LYS A 177 15.91 23.87 10.48
CA LYS A 177 15.74 25.33 10.37
C LYS A 177 14.55 25.71 9.50
N ASN A 178 14.23 24.91 8.49
CA ASN A 178 13.01 25.06 7.70
C ASN A 178 12.29 23.71 7.47
N PRO A 179 11.39 23.30 8.38
CA PRO A 179 10.71 22.01 8.29
C PRO A 179 9.87 21.84 7.03
N TRP A 180 9.28 22.94 6.54
CA TRP A 180 8.37 22.91 5.39
C TRP A 180 9.08 23.09 4.05
N CYS A 181 10.37 23.43 4.04
CA CYS A 181 11.16 23.65 2.82
C CYS A 181 10.53 24.70 1.87
N ASP A 182 9.63 25.54 2.39
CA ASP A 182 8.72 26.43 1.67
C ASP A 182 9.32 27.81 1.36
N ARG A 183 10.45 28.14 1.98
CA ARG A 183 11.12 29.44 1.88
C ARG A 183 12.63 29.27 1.81
N PRO A 184 13.35 30.16 1.10
CA PRO A 184 14.80 30.14 1.10
C PRO A 184 15.36 30.36 2.50
N ILE A 185 16.46 29.70 2.84
CA ILE A 185 17.19 29.97 4.10
C ILE A 185 18.56 30.56 3.81
N ARG A 186 18.94 31.56 4.60
CA ARG A 186 20.28 32.12 4.58
C ARG A 186 21.15 31.36 5.56
N VAL A 187 22.27 30.84 5.10
CA VAL A 187 23.21 30.08 5.93
C VAL A 187 24.59 30.71 5.81
N LYS A 188 25.17 31.05 6.96
CA LYS A 188 26.59 31.37 7.09
C LYS A 188 27.33 30.10 7.52
N PRO A 189 28.21 29.52 6.68
CA PRO A 189 28.85 28.23 6.98
C PRO A 189 29.61 28.19 8.30
N ALA A 190 30.36 29.25 8.63
CA ALA A 190 31.09 29.35 9.90
C ALA A 190 30.15 29.30 11.12
N GLU A 191 29.06 30.06 11.11
CA GLU A 191 28.08 30.06 12.22
C GLU A 191 27.35 28.71 12.32
N PHE A 192 27.02 28.11 11.17
CA PHE A 192 26.37 26.80 11.09
C PHE A 192 27.28 25.68 11.61
N ALA A 193 28.57 25.73 11.28
CA ALA A 193 29.58 24.79 11.74
C ALA A 193 29.66 24.76 13.27
N VAL A 194 29.68 25.93 13.91
CA VAL A 194 29.72 26.07 15.37
C VAL A 194 28.42 25.55 16.01
N GLU A 195 27.25 25.91 15.47
CA GLU A 195 25.94 25.50 16.01
C GLU A 195 25.75 23.96 16.01
N TRP A 196 26.20 23.32 14.94
CA TRP A 196 26.01 21.89 14.71
C TRP A 196 27.22 21.03 15.07
N ASN A 197 28.29 21.65 15.60
CA ASN A 197 29.53 21.00 16.02
C ASN A 197 30.15 20.14 14.91
N ILE A 198 30.30 20.73 13.71
CA ILE A 198 30.92 20.09 12.56
C ILE A 198 32.00 21.01 11.97
N PRO A 199 33.08 20.46 11.38
CA PRO A 199 34.11 21.29 10.75
C PRO A 199 33.52 22.14 9.62
N GLU A 200 33.92 23.41 9.53
CA GLU A 200 33.44 24.31 8.48
C GLU A 200 33.72 23.77 7.07
N SER A 201 34.88 23.15 6.86
CA SER A 201 35.21 22.45 5.61
C SER A 201 34.19 21.36 5.24
N SER A 202 33.69 20.61 6.24
CA SER A 202 32.65 19.60 6.04
C SER A 202 31.29 20.20 5.70
N VAL A 203 30.99 21.42 6.17
CA VAL A 203 29.77 22.15 5.79
C VAL A 203 29.81 22.51 4.30
N TYR A 204 30.93 23.08 3.83
CA TYR A 204 31.09 23.41 2.41
C TYR A 204 31.03 22.17 1.52
N GLU A 205 31.72 21.10 1.89
CA GLU A 205 31.71 19.85 1.13
C GLU A 205 30.30 19.23 1.06
N ALA A 206 29.58 19.22 2.19
CA ALA A 206 28.20 18.75 2.24
C ALA A 206 27.27 19.59 1.37
N ILE A 207 27.38 20.93 1.44
CA ILE A 207 26.57 21.84 0.62
C ILE A 207 26.86 21.64 -0.88
N ALA A 208 28.14 21.48 -1.25
CA ALA A 208 28.53 21.19 -2.63
C ALA A 208 27.95 19.85 -3.11
N LYS A 209 28.00 18.80 -2.27
CA LYS A 209 27.40 17.49 -2.56
C LYS A 209 25.87 17.60 -2.74
N LEU A 210 25.18 18.26 -1.82
CA LEU A 210 23.72 18.44 -1.91
C LEU A 210 23.31 19.23 -3.15
N LYS A 211 24.10 20.23 -3.55
CA LYS A 211 23.92 20.95 -4.82
C LYS A 211 24.12 20.04 -6.03
N SER A 212 25.18 19.24 -6.04
CA SER A 212 25.45 18.29 -7.14
C SER A 212 24.40 17.18 -7.26
N SER A 213 23.72 16.85 -6.16
CA SER A 213 22.59 15.92 -6.12
C SER A 213 21.24 16.58 -6.38
N GLU A 214 21.22 17.85 -6.80
CA GLU A 214 20.01 18.64 -7.12
C GLU A 214 19.02 18.79 -5.96
N LEU A 215 19.39 18.44 -4.72
CA LEU A 215 18.53 18.58 -3.56
C LEU A 215 18.37 20.03 -3.12
N ILE A 216 19.36 20.88 -3.44
CA ILE A 216 19.35 22.31 -3.11
C ILE A 216 19.95 23.17 -4.23
N ASN A 217 19.49 24.42 -4.33
CA ASN A 217 20.09 25.48 -5.15
C ASN A 217 20.74 26.55 -4.26
N ILE A 218 21.79 27.22 -4.78
CA ILE A 218 22.59 28.23 -4.04
C ILE A 218 22.71 29.53 -4.86
N ASP A 219 22.31 30.65 -4.27
CA ASP A 219 22.56 32.01 -4.80
C ASP A 219 23.87 32.60 -4.19
N GLN A 220 24.65 33.43 -4.89
CA GLN A 220 26.02 33.84 -4.46
C GLN A 220 26.10 35.06 -3.51
N ALA A 221 27.24 35.19 -2.82
CA ALA A 221 27.66 36.11 -1.73
C ALA A 221 27.21 35.74 -0.30
N GLU A 222 25.97 35.29 -0.13
CA GLU A 222 25.48 34.59 1.07
C GLU A 222 24.90 33.25 0.61
N ILE A 223 25.16 32.12 1.28
CA ILE A 223 24.59 30.83 0.83
C ILE A 223 23.08 30.86 1.11
N ILE A 224 22.31 31.18 0.08
CA ILE A 224 20.84 31.11 0.10
C ILE A 224 20.44 29.74 -0.45
N ILE A 225 19.88 28.90 0.40
CA ILE A 225 19.47 27.54 0.06
C ILE A 225 17.99 27.52 -0.33
N ARG A 226 17.70 27.02 -1.53
CA ARG A 226 16.34 26.70 -2.00
C ARG A 226 16.20 25.20 -2.21
N TRP A 227 15.07 24.60 -1.83
CA TRP A 227 14.81 23.18 -2.05
C TRP A 227 14.18 22.97 -3.42
N GLN A 228 14.62 21.95 -4.14
CA GLN A 228 13.89 21.48 -5.32
C GLN A 228 12.69 20.64 -4.84
N SER A 229 11.51 20.93 -5.38
CA SER A 229 10.28 20.17 -5.08
C SER A 229 10.07 19.12 -6.16
N ASP A 230 9.70 17.90 -5.78
CA ASP A 230 9.41 16.77 -6.70
C ASP A 230 8.16 16.96 -7.58
N SER A 231 7.52 18.13 -7.53
CA SER A 231 6.40 18.45 -8.39
C SER A 231 6.90 19.34 -9.52
N GLN A 232 7.25 18.74 -10.65
CA GLN A 232 6.79 19.09 -12.01
C GLN A 232 7.68 18.39 -13.05
N GLN A 233 7.33 17.16 -13.40
CA GLN A 233 7.56 16.67 -14.76
C GLN A 233 6.21 16.63 -15.50
N ALA A 234 6.16 17.45 -16.55
CA ALA A 234 5.34 17.38 -17.75
C ALA A 234 3.81 17.50 -17.65
N ASN A 235 3.31 18.69 -18.01
CA ASN A 235 2.43 18.82 -19.18
C ASN A 235 2.77 20.12 -19.94
N HIS A 236 2.98 19.98 -21.25
CA HIS A 236 3.23 20.98 -22.31
C HIS A 236 2.37 22.25 -22.17
N SER A 237 2.68 23.46 -22.66
CA SER A 237 3.48 24.03 -23.76
C SER A 237 3.52 25.55 -23.42
N ASP A 238 4.62 26.29 -23.50
CA ASP A 238 5.04 26.99 -24.71
C ASP A 238 6.45 27.56 -24.51
N ASN A 239 7.32 27.32 -25.48
CA ASN A 239 8.55 28.07 -25.70
C ASN A 239 8.21 29.34 -26.52
N PRO A 240 9.02 30.41 -26.45
CA PRO A 240 10.14 30.45 -27.39
C PRO A 240 11.47 30.94 -26.79
N GLU A 241 12.50 30.16 -27.13
CA GLU A 241 13.86 30.47 -27.60
C GLU A 241 14.67 31.69 -27.08
N LEU A 242 15.99 31.43 -27.08
CA LEU A 242 17.17 32.31 -27.01
C LEU A 242 17.70 32.50 -25.57
N ILE A 243 18.90 32.07 -25.17
CA ILE A 243 20.18 31.93 -25.89
C ILE A 243 21.02 30.81 -25.27
N LEU A 244 21.44 29.86 -26.10
CA LEU A 244 22.59 28.99 -25.89
C LEU A 244 23.83 29.76 -26.41
N GLU A 245 24.85 29.95 -25.57
CA GLU A 245 26.26 29.63 -25.86
C GLU A 245 27.24 30.32 -24.89
N ASN A 246 28.11 29.47 -24.32
CA ASN A 246 29.54 29.68 -24.09
C ASN A 246 30.03 30.98 -23.41
N GLN A 247 30.72 30.83 -22.27
CA GLN A 247 32.20 30.79 -22.25
C GLN A 247 32.76 30.73 -20.82
N ASN A 248 33.26 29.55 -20.43
CA ASN A 248 34.52 29.49 -19.71
C ASN A 248 35.63 29.73 -20.73
N LYS A 249 36.23 30.93 -20.74
CA LYS A 249 37.55 31.19 -21.30
C LYS A 249 38.16 32.44 -20.66
N PHE A 250 38.94 32.21 -19.62
CA PHE A 250 40.04 33.10 -19.28
C PHE A 250 41.10 32.96 -20.38
N GLN A 251 41.22 33.93 -21.28
CA GLN A 251 42.48 34.31 -21.92
C GLN A 251 42.47 35.78 -22.35
N ASP A 252 43.43 36.50 -21.78
CA ASP A 252 44.23 37.60 -22.35
C ASP A 252 43.57 38.67 -23.22
N SER A 253 43.47 39.87 -22.65
CA SER A 253 43.99 41.06 -23.31
C SER A 253 44.70 41.95 -22.29
N ARG A 254 45.96 42.27 -22.61
CA ARG A 254 46.84 43.23 -21.95
C ARG A 254 46.60 44.63 -22.51
N MET A 255 47.10 45.61 -21.72
CA MET A 255 47.47 47.01 -22.06
C MET A 255 46.29 48.00 -22.15
N ASP A 256 46.23 49.15 -21.47
CA ASP A 256 47.23 49.91 -20.70
C ASP A 256 46.53 50.91 -19.75
N SER A 257 47.33 51.40 -18.79
CA SER A 257 47.32 52.71 -18.14
C SER A 257 47.01 52.76 -16.63
N ASP A 258 48.12 52.96 -15.91
CA ASP A 258 48.31 53.88 -14.80
C ASP A 258 47.92 53.44 -13.37
N ASN A 259 48.90 52.75 -12.74
CA ASN A 259 49.19 52.72 -11.30
C ASN A 259 50.02 53.99 -10.92
N PRO A 260 50.13 54.50 -9.66
CA PRO A 260 50.52 53.79 -8.41
C PRO A 260 49.63 54.16 -7.19
N GLU A 261 49.61 53.57 -5.99
CA GLU A 261 50.57 52.89 -5.10
C GLU A 261 49.72 52.45 -3.85
N LEU A 262 49.71 51.23 -3.30
CA LEU A 262 50.62 50.66 -2.27
C LEU A 262 50.12 49.19 -2.02
N ILE A 263 50.88 48.13 -2.33
CA ILE A 263 51.84 47.38 -1.47
C ILE A 263 51.13 46.75 -0.23
N LEU A 264 51.03 45.42 -0.03
CA LEU A 264 52.14 44.48 0.21
C LEU A 264 51.72 42.96 0.11
N GLU A 265 52.49 42.23 -0.70
CA GLU A 265 52.94 40.80 -0.68
C GLU A 265 51.95 39.62 -0.62
N ASN A 266 51.81 38.86 -1.71
CA ASN A 266 52.66 37.73 -2.19
C ASN A 266 52.57 36.48 -1.29
N GLN A 267 51.75 35.47 -1.65
CA GLN A 267 52.06 34.38 -2.59
C GLN A 267 53.37 33.61 -2.32
N ASN A 268 53.22 32.32 -2.02
CA ASN A 268 53.99 31.18 -2.51
C ASN A 268 53.20 29.91 -2.09
N LYS A 269 52.50 29.18 -2.98
CA LYS A 269 53.04 28.12 -3.86
C LYS A 269 54.16 27.30 -3.22
N PHE A 270 53.95 26.00 -3.04
CA PHE A 270 54.85 24.86 -3.34
C PHE A 270 54.11 23.59 -2.86
N GLN A 271 53.62 22.72 -3.74
CA GLN A 271 54.31 21.65 -4.48
C GLN A 271 54.92 20.55 -3.61
N ASP A 272 54.64 19.31 -4.06
CA ASP A 272 55.19 18.04 -3.62
C ASP A 272 56.65 18.10 -3.18
N SER A 273 56.92 17.48 -2.03
CA SER A 273 58.23 16.92 -1.71
C SER A 273 58.04 15.46 -1.31
N ARG A 274 58.30 14.56 -2.28
CA ARG A 274 58.85 13.24 -1.99
C ARG A 274 60.26 13.43 -1.42
N MET A 275 60.55 12.75 -0.32
CA MET A 275 61.89 12.25 0.00
C MET A 275 61.73 10.92 0.70
N ASP A 276 62.52 9.97 0.23
CA ASP A 276 62.56 8.56 0.61
C ASP A 276 62.93 8.34 2.08
N SER A 277 62.40 7.26 2.67
CA SER A 277 63.13 6.53 3.71
C SER A 277 62.85 5.04 3.57
N ASP A 278 63.93 4.27 3.62
CA ASP A 278 64.04 2.84 3.36
C ASP A 278 63.17 1.91 4.25
N ASN A 279 62.81 0.78 3.62
CA ASN A 279 62.19 -0.51 4.00
C ASN A 279 62.67 -1.16 5.33
N PRO A 280 62.19 -2.36 5.80
CA PRO A 280 60.98 -3.19 5.49
C PRO A 280 60.22 -3.71 6.74
N GLU A 281 59.13 -4.47 6.50
CA GLU A 281 58.71 -5.75 7.14
C GLU A 281 57.16 -5.82 7.23
N LEU A 282 56.40 -6.89 6.95
CA LEU A 282 56.57 -8.26 6.46
C LEU A 282 55.14 -8.77 6.10
N ILE A 283 55.03 -9.57 5.03
CA ILE A 283 54.22 -10.82 4.92
C ILE A 283 52.68 -10.67 5.12
N LEU A 284 51.82 -11.02 4.15
CA LEU A 284 51.66 -12.38 3.62
C LEU A 284 51.09 -12.36 2.19
N GLU A 285 51.90 -12.94 1.31
CA GLU A 285 51.62 -13.31 -0.05
C GLU A 285 50.83 -14.64 -0.11
N ASN A 286 50.25 -14.92 -1.28
CA ASN A 286 50.13 -16.27 -1.87
C ASN A 286 48.98 -17.15 -1.32
N GLN A 287 48.11 -17.79 -2.13
CA GLN A 287 48.27 -18.40 -3.46
C GLN A 287 46.91 -18.41 -4.21
N ASN A 288 46.84 -18.05 -5.51
CA ASN A 288 47.20 -18.87 -6.70
C ASN A 288 46.31 -20.13 -6.81
N LYS A 289 45.71 -20.57 -7.92
CA LYS A 289 45.90 -20.47 -9.39
C LYS A 289 44.62 -21.13 -10.02
N PHE A 290 44.27 -21.08 -11.30
CA PHE A 290 44.96 -21.46 -12.54
C PHE A 290 44.13 -20.87 -13.71
N GLN A 291 44.71 -20.05 -14.60
CA GLN A 291 45.44 -20.36 -15.83
C GLN A 291 44.58 -20.69 -17.07
N ASP A 292 44.86 -19.87 -18.08
CA ASP A 292 44.47 -19.89 -19.50
C ASP A 292 44.82 -21.17 -20.28
N SER A 293 44.02 -21.38 -21.32
CA SER A 293 44.44 -21.79 -22.67
C SER A 293 43.29 -21.42 -23.60
N GLY A 294 43.37 -20.73 -24.73
CA GLY A 294 44.44 -20.36 -25.65
C GLY A 294 43.82 -20.38 -27.07
N MET A 295 43.98 -19.29 -27.84
CA MET A 295 44.14 -19.16 -29.32
C MET A 295 43.37 -20.13 -30.27
N ASP A 296 42.72 -19.78 -31.39
CA ASP A 296 42.77 -18.69 -32.37
C ASP A 296 41.52 -18.77 -33.29
N SER A 297 41.10 -17.67 -33.93
CA SER A 297 40.90 -17.56 -35.40
C SER A 297 39.97 -16.41 -35.83
N GLU A 298 40.30 -15.87 -36.98
CA GLU A 298 39.93 -14.58 -37.58
C GLU A 298 38.51 -14.45 -38.17
N LEU A 299 38.07 -13.18 -38.24
CA LEU A 299 37.31 -12.47 -39.29
C LEU A 299 36.10 -13.14 -39.98
N SER A 300 34.92 -12.53 -39.82
CA SER A 300 34.02 -12.13 -40.93
C SER A 300 32.90 -11.22 -40.44
N GLU A 301 32.77 -10.03 -41.01
CA GLU A 301 31.62 -9.13 -40.88
C GLU A 301 30.44 -9.63 -41.73
N ASN A 302 29.22 -9.62 -41.17
CA ASN A 302 28.03 -8.89 -41.67
C ASN A 302 26.68 -9.42 -41.14
N GLN A 303 25.87 -8.47 -40.68
CA GLN A 303 24.40 -8.36 -40.69
C GLN A 303 23.49 -9.32 -39.87
N ALA A 304 22.89 -8.69 -38.85
CA ALA A 304 21.47 -8.62 -38.49
C ALA A 304 20.68 -9.92 -38.24
N SER A 305 20.32 -10.14 -36.96
CA SER A 305 18.94 -10.35 -36.48
C SER A 305 18.90 -10.31 -34.94
N GLU A 306 18.00 -9.51 -34.37
CA GLU A 306 17.69 -9.46 -32.94
C GLU A 306 17.06 -10.78 -32.46
N PRO A 307 17.46 -11.36 -31.33
CA PRO A 307 16.67 -12.37 -30.63
C PRO A 307 15.77 -11.73 -29.57
N LEU A 308 14.50 -12.12 -29.62
CA LEU A 308 13.44 -11.86 -28.63
C LEU A 308 13.89 -12.20 -27.18
N PRO A 309 13.40 -11.48 -26.16
CA PRO A 309 13.71 -11.79 -24.77
C PRO A 309 13.10 -13.14 -24.36
N ASN A 310 13.95 -13.99 -23.78
CA ASN A 310 13.58 -15.23 -23.14
C ASN A 310 12.47 -15.02 -22.09
N LYS A 311 11.46 -15.89 -22.15
CA LYS A 311 10.58 -16.16 -21.02
C LYS A 311 11.41 -16.84 -19.94
N ASP A 312 11.60 -16.16 -18.83
CA ASP A 312 12.18 -16.76 -17.64
C ASP A 312 11.31 -17.93 -17.19
N SER A 313 11.93 -19.10 -17.22
CA SER A 313 11.49 -20.33 -16.60
C SER A 313 11.50 -20.14 -15.09
N GLU A 314 10.33 -19.99 -14.46
CA GLU A 314 10.22 -20.04 -13.00
C GLU A 314 10.74 -21.39 -12.50
N THR A 315 11.82 -21.34 -11.72
CA THR A 315 12.32 -22.45 -10.92
C THR A 315 11.20 -23.00 -10.01
N PRO A 316 10.97 -24.33 -9.96
CA PRO A 316 9.89 -24.92 -9.19
C PRO A 316 10.08 -24.61 -7.71
N HIS A 317 9.16 -23.81 -7.14
CA HIS A 317 9.13 -23.57 -5.70
C HIS A 317 8.74 -24.87 -5.00
N THR A 318 9.67 -25.44 -4.23
CA THR A 318 9.38 -26.62 -3.41
C THR A 318 8.42 -26.20 -2.28
N ILE A 319 7.16 -26.62 -2.39
CA ILE A 319 6.10 -26.33 -1.42
C ILE A 319 6.37 -27.15 -0.15
N HIS A 320 6.92 -26.52 0.89
CA HIS A 320 7.30 -27.20 2.14
C HIS A 320 6.32 -26.95 3.31
N THR A 321 5.47 -25.93 3.25
CA THR A 321 4.54 -25.63 4.35
C THR A 321 3.08 -25.64 3.91
N TYR A 322 2.18 -25.90 4.87
CA TYR A 322 0.73 -25.78 4.67
C TYR A 322 0.32 -24.40 4.15
N SER A 323 0.95 -23.34 4.67
CA SER A 323 0.68 -21.97 4.23
C SER A 323 1.02 -21.78 2.76
N ASP A 324 2.18 -22.26 2.32
CA ASP A 324 2.61 -22.16 0.92
C ASP A 324 1.63 -22.92 0.01
N PHE A 325 1.25 -24.14 0.41
CA PHE A 325 0.29 -24.94 -0.34
C PHE A 325 -1.06 -24.24 -0.48
N ILE A 326 -1.60 -23.71 0.63
CA ILE A 326 -2.89 -23.02 0.65
C ILE A 326 -2.88 -21.75 -0.20
N GLN A 327 -1.75 -21.05 -0.28
CA GLN A 327 -1.57 -19.88 -1.14
C GLN A 327 -1.55 -20.24 -2.63
N THR A 328 -1.09 -21.44 -3.01
CA THR A 328 -1.13 -21.91 -4.41
C THR A 328 -2.54 -22.30 -4.90
N LEU A 329 -3.51 -22.50 -4.00
CA LEU A 329 -4.89 -22.86 -4.36
C LEU A 329 -5.78 -21.63 -4.57
N SER A 330 -6.63 -21.67 -5.60
CA SER A 330 -7.75 -20.72 -5.74
C SER A 330 -8.76 -20.86 -4.60
N GLU A 331 -9.55 -19.83 -4.32
CA GLU A 331 -10.49 -19.80 -3.18
C GLU A 331 -11.40 -21.04 -3.12
N GLY A 332 -12.01 -21.43 -4.26
CA GLY A 332 -12.86 -22.62 -4.31
C GLY A 332 -12.10 -23.95 -4.09
N LYS A 333 -10.85 -24.05 -4.57
CA LYS A 333 -10.00 -25.23 -4.30
C LYS A 333 -9.58 -25.30 -2.84
N ARG A 334 -9.33 -24.13 -2.24
CA ARG A 334 -8.98 -23.99 -0.82
C ARG A 334 -10.13 -24.45 0.07
N GLU A 335 -11.35 -24.03 -0.23
CA GLU A 335 -12.56 -24.47 0.48
C GLU A 335 -12.79 -25.98 0.33
N SER A 336 -12.69 -26.51 -0.89
CA SER A 336 -12.80 -27.96 -1.15
C SER A 336 -11.77 -28.79 -0.38
N PHE A 337 -10.52 -28.33 -0.31
CA PHE A 337 -9.48 -29.00 0.45
C PHE A 337 -9.76 -28.95 1.96
N LEU A 338 -10.28 -27.82 2.46
CA LEU A 338 -10.62 -27.65 3.87
C LEU A 338 -11.79 -28.55 4.28
N GLU A 339 -12.84 -28.63 3.47
CA GLU A 339 -13.96 -29.56 3.68
C GLU A 339 -13.50 -31.01 3.68
N PHE A 340 -12.62 -31.38 2.75
CA PHE A 340 -12.02 -32.71 2.70
C PHE A 340 -11.24 -33.02 3.98
N GLY A 341 -10.38 -32.10 4.42
CA GLY A 341 -9.60 -32.25 5.67
C GLY A 341 -10.50 -32.36 6.90
N ASN A 342 -11.56 -31.57 6.99
CA ASN A 342 -12.54 -31.62 8.08
C ASN A 342 -13.30 -32.95 8.11
N LYS A 343 -13.70 -33.46 6.93
CA LYS A 343 -14.33 -34.77 6.80
C LYS A 343 -13.40 -35.89 7.26
N LYS A 344 -12.13 -35.85 6.86
CA LYS A 344 -11.12 -36.82 7.30
C LYS A 344 -10.84 -36.75 8.80
N ALA A 345 -10.81 -35.57 9.38
CA ALA A 345 -10.67 -35.39 10.82
C ALA A 345 -11.85 -36.00 11.60
N ALA A 346 -13.07 -35.91 11.05
CA ALA A 346 -14.28 -36.46 11.66
C ALA A 346 -14.37 -38.00 11.56
N GLU A 347 -13.72 -38.61 10.55
CA GLU A 347 -13.65 -40.07 10.36
C GLU A 347 -12.66 -40.77 11.33
N LEU A 348 -11.89 -40.01 12.11
CA LEU A 348 -10.94 -40.58 13.07
C LEU A 348 -11.65 -41.22 14.28
N LYS A 349 -11.07 -42.33 14.76
CA LYS A 349 -11.54 -43.05 15.96
C LYS A 349 -11.62 -42.16 17.21
N ASN A 350 -10.74 -41.15 17.28
CA ASN A 350 -10.73 -40.10 18.30
C ASN A 350 -10.69 -38.73 17.61
N PRO A 351 -11.83 -38.10 17.32
CA PRO A 351 -11.85 -36.83 16.61
C PRO A 351 -11.23 -35.71 17.45
N PRO A 352 -10.40 -34.81 16.87
CA PRO A 352 -9.83 -33.70 17.59
C PRO A 352 -10.93 -32.70 18.00
N VAL A 353 -11.35 -32.77 19.26
CA VAL A 353 -12.54 -32.09 19.80
C VAL A 353 -12.45 -30.55 19.75
N GLN A 354 -11.25 -29.97 19.69
CA GLN A 354 -11.09 -28.51 19.81
C GLN A 354 -10.51 -27.81 18.59
N LEU A 355 -9.75 -28.48 17.69
CA LEU A 355 -9.06 -27.79 16.59
C LEU A 355 -8.86 -28.67 15.35
N PRO A 356 -9.90 -28.89 14.52
CA PRO A 356 -9.76 -29.58 13.23
C PRO A 356 -8.69 -28.95 12.33
N LEU A 357 -8.57 -27.61 12.36
CA LEU A 357 -7.57 -26.87 11.60
C LEU A 357 -6.13 -27.25 11.95
N LYS A 358 -5.79 -27.35 13.25
CA LYS A 358 -4.43 -27.76 13.66
C LYS A 358 -4.11 -29.18 13.24
N TRP A 359 -5.10 -30.06 13.24
CA TRP A 359 -4.92 -31.42 12.76
C TRP A 359 -4.67 -31.45 11.25
N ILE A 360 -5.45 -30.69 10.47
CA ILE A 360 -5.25 -30.54 9.02
C ILE A 360 -3.86 -29.98 8.72
N GLU A 361 -3.40 -28.96 9.46
CA GLU A 361 -2.06 -28.39 9.33
C GLU A 361 -0.96 -29.41 9.63
N THR A 362 -1.13 -30.25 10.65
CA THR A 362 -0.12 -31.25 11.04
C THR A 362 -0.06 -32.42 10.06
N HIS A 363 -1.19 -32.76 9.41
CA HIS A 363 -1.32 -33.90 8.51
C HIS A 363 -1.44 -33.48 7.02
N PHE A 364 -1.00 -32.26 6.68
CA PHE A 364 -1.34 -31.67 5.38
C PHE A 364 -0.72 -32.39 4.17
N GLU A 365 0.47 -32.95 4.28
CA GLU A 365 1.14 -33.66 3.17
C GLU A 365 0.36 -34.92 2.75
N GLU A 366 -0.12 -35.67 3.74
CA GLU A 366 -0.93 -36.87 3.53
C GLU A 366 -2.31 -36.49 2.97
N LEU A 367 -2.96 -35.50 3.58
CA LEU A 367 -4.27 -34.99 3.12
C LEU A 367 -4.20 -34.44 1.71
N ARG A 368 -3.13 -33.69 1.36
CA ARG A 368 -2.89 -33.18 0.01
C ARG A 368 -2.81 -34.33 -0.99
N SER A 369 -2.03 -35.35 -0.68
CA SER A 369 -1.85 -36.51 -1.57
C SER A 369 -3.17 -37.24 -1.80
N GLN A 370 -3.95 -37.48 -0.74
CA GLN A 370 -5.25 -38.14 -0.84
C GLN A 370 -6.28 -37.29 -1.60
N TRP A 371 -6.32 -35.98 -1.34
CA TRP A 371 -7.22 -35.05 -2.02
C TRP A 371 -6.89 -34.93 -3.52
N GLN A 372 -5.61 -34.86 -3.87
CA GLN A 372 -5.15 -34.86 -5.26
C GLN A 372 -5.50 -36.17 -5.98
N GLN A 373 -5.32 -37.31 -5.32
CA GLN A 373 -5.73 -38.61 -5.86
C GLN A 373 -7.24 -38.65 -6.10
N GLN A 374 -8.05 -38.26 -5.13
CA GLN A 374 -9.51 -38.25 -5.27
C GLN A 374 -9.98 -37.34 -6.40
N ASN A 375 -9.36 -36.16 -6.57
CA ASN A 375 -9.68 -35.26 -7.67
C ASN A 375 -9.16 -35.74 -9.02
N SER A 376 -8.09 -36.54 -9.05
CA SER A 376 -7.57 -37.16 -10.28
C SER A 376 -8.40 -38.39 -10.68
N THR A 377 -8.95 -39.13 -9.73
CA THR A 377 -9.82 -40.30 -9.98
C THR A 377 -11.24 -39.89 -10.41
N ASN A 378 -11.69 -38.69 -10.03
CA ASN A 378 -12.94 -38.12 -10.50
C ASN A 378 -12.81 -37.37 -11.84
N ALA A 379 -11.61 -37.33 -12.44
CA ALA A 379 -11.47 -36.91 -13.83
C ALA A 379 -12.06 -38.03 -14.73
N PRO A 380 -12.97 -37.73 -15.66
CA PRO A 380 -13.57 -38.76 -16.51
C PRO A 380 -12.48 -39.38 -17.39
N THR A 381 -12.08 -40.61 -17.10
CA THR A 381 -11.27 -41.41 -18.01
C THR A 381 -12.14 -41.76 -19.22
N HIS A 382 -12.00 -41.04 -20.32
CA HIS A 382 -12.51 -41.48 -21.61
C HIS A 382 -11.43 -41.37 -22.68
N CYS A 383 -10.52 -42.34 -22.68
CA CYS A 383 -9.81 -42.73 -23.89
C CYS A 383 -10.76 -43.60 -24.72
N GLY A 384 -11.42 -42.98 -25.69
CA GLY A 384 -12.22 -43.64 -26.70
C GLY A 384 -12.49 -42.64 -27.81
N ALA A 385 -11.75 -42.77 -28.92
CA ALA A 385 -11.94 -41.99 -30.13
C ALA A 385 -13.38 -42.19 -30.62
N GLY A 386 -14.24 -41.21 -30.35
CA GLY A 386 -15.63 -41.18 -30.77
C GLY A 386 -16.10 -39.75 -30.71
N SER A 387 -16.34 -39.16 -31.87
CA SER A 387 -16.98 -37.87 -32.05
C SER A 387 -18.36 -37.88 -31.37
N SER A 388 -18.42 -37.55 -30.09
CA SER A 388 -19.66 -37.30 -29.36
C SER A 388 -19.81 -35.81 -29.16
N THR A 389 -20.75 -35.22 -29.88
CA THR A 389 -21.29 -33.90 -29.59
C THR A 389 -21.96 -33.96 -28.22
N ASN A 390 -21.18 -33.79 -27.15
CA ASN A 390 -21.71 -33.54 -25.82
C ASN A 390 -22.46 -32.20 -25.87
N VAL A 391 -23.78 -32.30 -26.06
CA VAL A 391 -24.70 -31.16 -25.95
C VAL A 391 -24.75 -30.79 -24.48
N HIS A 392 -24.07 -29.71 -24.11
CA HIS A 392 -24.17 -29.19 -22.75
C HIS A 392 -25.58 -28.63 -22.55
N ASN A 393 -26.36 -29.22 -21.64
CA ASN A 393 -27.66 -28.71 -21.25
C ASN A 393 -27.49 -27.58 -20.22
N PHE A 394 -27.19 -26.37 -20.68
CA PHE A 394 -27.06 -25.19 -19.82
C PHE A 394 -28.39 -24.73 -19.23
N GLU A 395 -29.51 -25.19 -19.79
CA GLU A 395 -30.85 -24.83 -19.36
C GLU A 395 -31.22 -25.42 -18.01
N SER A 396 -30.58 -26.55 -17.65
CA SER A 396 -30.78 -27.22 -16.37
C SER A 396 -29.82 -26.74 -15.27
N TRP A 397 -28.93 -25.78 -15.57
CA TRP A 397 -28.05 -25.21 -14.54
C TRP A 397 -28.84 -24.30 -13.61
N ASP A 398 -28.47 -24.29 -12.33
CA ASP A 398 -29.10 -23.39 -11.37
C ASP A 398 -28.62 -21.94 -11.56
N ALA A 399 -29.40 -20.99 -11.02
CA ALA A 399 -29.11 -19.57 -11.16
C ALA A 399 -27.75 -19.14 -10.58
N SER A 400 -27.27 -19.80 -9.50
CA SER A 400 -25.96 -19.47 -8.92
C SER A 400 -24.80 -19.90 -9.82
N THR A 401 -24.95 -21.02 -10.52
CA THR A 401 -23.95 -21.49 -11.49
C THR A 401 -23.86 -20.53 -12.69
N HIS A 402 -24.99 -20.03 -13.19
CA HIS A 402 -24.99 -19.00 -14.23
C HIS A 402 -24.34 -17.69 -13.76
N GLU A 403 -24.68 -17.22 -12.56
CA GLU A 403 -24.13 -15.98 -12.03
C GLU A 403 -22.63 -16.10 -11.76
N GLY A 404 -22.15 -17.26 -11.31
CA GLY A 404 -20.73 -17.55 -11.13
C GLY A 404 -19.94 -17.50 -12.44
N GLN A 405 -20.48 -18.06 -13.53
CA GLN A 405 -19.87 -17.96 -14.87
C GLN A 405 -19.84 -16.50 -15.35
N TYR A 406 -20.91 -15.74 -15.13
CA TYR A 406 -20.96 -14.32 -15.49
C TYR A 406 -19.92 -13.49 -14.74
N HIS A 407 -19.79 -13.67 -13.42
CA HIS A 407 -18.74 -13.02 -12.64
C HIS A 407 -17.33 -13.40 -13.11
N THR A 408 -17.13 -14.67 -13.44
CA THR A 408 -15.84 -15.14 -13.96
C THR A 408 -15.51 -14.50 -15.31
N LEU A 409 -16.49 -14.37 -16.21
CA LEU A 409 -16.37 -13.65 -17.48
C LEU A 409 -15.97 -12.19 -17.25
N MET A 410 -16.68 -11.46 -16.39
CA MET A 410 -16.40 -10.05 -16.11
C MET A 410 -15.01 -9.81 -15.49
N ASN A 411 -14.52 -10.78 -14.71
CA ASN A 411 -13.21 -10.68 -14.06
C ASN A 411 -12.04 -11.05 -14.98
N LEU A 412 -12.20 -12.05 -15.86
CA LEU A 412 -11.12 -12.55 -16.71
C LEU A 412 -11.04 -11.89 -18.08
N GLY A 413 -12.13 -11.26 -18.55
CA GLY A 413 -12.29 -10.81 -19.92
C GLY A 413 -12.70 -11.94 -20.87
N LEU A 414 -13.29 -11.58 -22.01
CA LEU A 414 -13.90 -12.55 -22.94
C LEU A 414 -12.87 -13.52 -23.52
N ALA A 415 -11.75 -13.00 -24.01
CA ALA A 415 -10.69 -13.80 -24.64
C ALA A 415 -10.22 -14.95 -23.73
N LYS A 416 -9.94 -14.63 -22.46
CA LYS A 416 -9.42 -15.60 -21.47
C LYS A 416 -10.51 -16.53 -20.94
N PHE A 417 -11.74 -16.03 -20.80
CA PHE A 417 -12.88 -16.85 -20.38
C PHE A 417 -13.23 -17.93 -21.42
N CYS A 418 -13.14 -17.60 -22.71
CA CYS A 418 -13.45 -18.50 -23.82
C CYS A 418 -12.34 -19.51 -24.15
N GLU A 419 -11.18 -19.48 -23.47
CA GLU A 419 -10.14 -20.53 -23.60
C GLU A 419 -10.67 -21.91 -23.18
N ASN A 420 -11.67 -21.95 -22.30
CA ASN A 420 -12.35 -23.18 -21.90
C ASN A 420 -13.56 -23.48 -22.81
N THR A 421 -13.60 -24.68 -23.40
CA THR A 421 -14.66 -25.10 -24.33
C THR A 421 -16.07 -25.05 -23.71
N VAL A 422 -16.21 -25.33 -22.42
CA VAL A 422 -17.51 -25.28 -21.72
C VAL A 422 -17.94 -23.84 -21.49
N SER A 423 -17.03 -22.98 -21.04
CA SER A 423 -17.28 -21.54 -20.82
C SER A 423 -17.59 -20.83 -22.13
N SER A 424 -16.90 -21.17 -23.22
CA SER A 424 -17.18 -20.65 -24.56
C SER A 424 -18.59 -21.03 -25.04
N ARG A 425 -18.97 -22.32 -24.95
CA ARG A 425 -20.33 -22.76 -25.31
C ARG A 425 -21.41 -22.19 -24.40
N TRP A 426 -21.11 -22.01 -23.12
CA TRP A 426 -22.02 -21.36 -22.16
C TRP A 426 -22.22 -19.89 -22.54
N TYR A 427 -21.16 -19.17 -22.92
CA TYR A 427 -21.24 -17.78 -23.35
C TYR A 427 -22.11 -17.62 -24.60
N GLU A 428 -21.91 -18.47 -25.62
CA GLU A 428 -22.74 -18.46 -26.83
C GLU A 428 -24.22 -18.70 -26.52
N TRP A 429 -24.53 -19.68 -25.68
CA TRP A 429 -25.89 -19.95 -25.23
C TRP A 429 -26.48 -18.78 -24.42
N ALA A 430 -25.72 -18.24 -23.47
CA ALA A 430 -26.18 -17.18 -22.58
C ALA A 430 -26.40 -15.87 -23.33
N ARG A 431 -25.51 -15.54 -24.28
CA ARG A 431 -25.64 -14.38 -25.17
C ARG A 431 -26.85 -14.50 -26.09
N ALA A 432 -27.13 -15.70 -26.61
CA ALA A 432 -28.31 -15.93 -27.45
C ALA A 432 -29.62 -15.82 -26.65
N LYS A 433 -29.62 -16.23 -25.37
CA LYS A 433 -30.81 -16.27 -24.52
C LYS A 433 -31.07 -14.97 -23.74
N HIS A 434 -30.01 -14.26 -23.36
CA HIS A 434 -30.04 -13.06 -22.53
C HIS A 434 -29.11 -11.96 -23.08
N PRO A 435 -29.31 -11.50 -24.33
CA PRO A 435 -28.40 -10.55 -24.99
C PRO A 435 -28.22 -9.24 -24.22
N GLU A 436 -29.22 -8.83 -23.44
CA GLU A 436 -29.21 -7.61 -22.64
C GLU A 436 -28.13 -7.59 -21.55
N ARG A 437 -27.66 -8.76 -21.09
CA ARG A 437 -26.64 -8.86 -20.05
C ARG A 437 -25.21 -8.74 -20.58
N PHE A 438 -25.01 -8.76 -21.89
CA PHE A 438 -23.69 -8.86 -22.52
C PHE A 438 -23.34 -7.63 -23.38
N ILE A 439 -24.02 -6.50 -23.17
CA ILE A 439 -23.77 -5.23 -23.90
C ILE A 439 -22.44 -4.59 -23.49
N GLU A 440 -21.98 -4.83 -22.25
CA GLU A 440 -20.80 -4.19 -21.65
C GLU A 440 -19.65 -5.17 -21.37
N VAL A 441 -19.60 -6.31 -22.07
CA VAL A 441 -18.49 -7.27 -21.89
C VAL A 441 -17.23 -6.68 -22.53
N PRO A 442 -16.14 -6.45 -21.77
CA PRO A 442 -14.87 -6.02 -22.34
C PRO A 442 -14.32 -7.08 -23.29
N ASP A 443 -13.84 -6.64 -24.46
CA ASP A 443 -13.21 -7.50 -25.47
C ASP A 443 -12.05 -8.36 -24.90
#